data_AF-A0A935BZ56-F1
#
_entry.id   AF-A0A935BZ56-F1
#
_cell.length_a   1.000
_cell.length_b   1.000
_cell.length_c   1.000
_cell.angle_alpha   90.00
_cell.angle_beta   90.00
_cell.angle_gamma   90.00
#
_symmetry.space_group_name_H-M   'P 1'
#
loop_
_entity.id
_entity.type
_entity.pdbx_description
1 polymer ?
#
loop_
_entity_poly.entity_id
_entity_poly.type
_entity_poly.pdbx_seq_one_letter_code
_entity_poly.pdbx_strand_id
1 'polypeptide(L)'
;MKCPDVEKLIPLYSGDDLDPKQTRIVEQHLDSCENCRNQARGFEQSALWLKSNASTEFDDATFLQLRQAVRLEIAQIQTKPGFRDWIFSLWLLRPAPALSAAAIIILIAALSLIIFRSSTDKNSNLITVVSNPAINRQEKPSPTDALQAAPKAALRNPKKTIARKEERLAINQIGSSAPTDITGSKAEEKTETISSNNMLRIELQTADPNIRIIWFTPKKETQNDSK
;
A
#
# COMPACT_ATOMS: atom_id res chain seq x y z
N MET A 1 31.52 18.62 -8.60
CA MET A 1 30.39 17.82 -8.08
C MET A 1 30.84 16.37 -7.93
N LYS A 2 30.27 15.58 -7.01
CA LYS A 2 30.66 14.17 -6.83
C LYS A 2 29.86 13.28 -7.78
N CYS A 3 30.44 12.16 -8.23
CA CYS A 3 29.78 11.24 -9.15
C CYS A 3 28.39 10.76 -8.67
N PRO A 4 28.18 10.41 -7.38
CA PRO A 4 26.86 9.95 -6.91
C PRO A 4 25.76 11.01 -7.02
N ASP A 5 26.12 12.29 -6.99
CA ASP A 5 25.15 13.36 -7.14
C ASP A 5 24.78 13.52 -8.62
N VAL A 6 25.75 13.38 -9.53
CA VAL A 6 25.55 13.51 -10.98
C VAL A 6 24.79 12.31 -11.53
N GLU A 7 25.06 11.10 -11.03
CA GLU A 7 24.36 9.87 -11.38
C GLU A 7 22.84 9.99 -11.22
N LYS A 8 22.38 10.69 -10.18
CA LYS A 8 20.95 10.97 -9.96
C LYS A 8 20.35 11.95 -10.97
N LEU A 9 21.18 12.82 -11.55
CA LEU A 9 20.76 13.83 -12.52
C LEU A 9 20.86 13.34 -13.97
N ILE A 10 21.66 12.32 -14.27
CA ILE A 10 21.85 11.80 -15.63
C ILE A 10 20.53 11.41 -16.33
N PRO A 11 19.58 10.70 -15.70
CA PRO A 11 18.31 10.36 -16.35
C PRO A 11 17.49 11.61 -16.73
N LEU A 12 17.51 12.63 -15.87
CA LEU A 12 16.82 13.91 -16.13
C LEU A 12 17.53 14.70 -17.24
N TYR A 13 18.87 14.68 -17.25
CA TYR A 13 19.68 15.29 -18.30
C TYR A 13 19.36 14.70 -19.68
N SER A 14 19.25 13.36 -19.80
CA SER A 14 18.92 12.72 -21.08
C SER A 14 17.50 13.02 -21.59
N GLY A 15 16.62 13.50 -20.71
CA GLY A 15 15.24 13.88 -21.02
C GLY A 15 15.05 15.37 -21.30
N ASP A 16 16.11 16.18 -21.22
CA ASP A 16 16.03 17.66 -21.20
C ASP A 16 15.15 18.23 -20.06
N ASP A 17 15.04 17.49 -18.94
CA ASP A 17 14.19 17.84 -17.79
C ASP A 17 14.93 18.62 -16.67
N LEU A 18 16.20 19.02 -16.89
CA LEU A 18 17.00 19.76 -15.92
C LEU A 18 16.89 21.28 -16.09
N ASP A 19 16.94 22.00 -14.97
CA ASP A 19 17.10 23.46 -14.99
C ASP A 19 18.45 23.84 -15.63
N PRO A 20 18.53 24.97 -16.38
CA PRO A 20 19.75 25.37 -17.07
C PRO A 20 21.01 25.45 -16.19
N LYS A 21 20.86 25.74 -14.90
CA LYS A 21 21.99 25.75 -13.96
C LYS A 21 22.50 24.34 -13.69
N GLN A 22 21.60 23.37 -13.52
CA GLN A 22 21.96 21.96 -13.28
C GLN A 22 22.55 21.33 -14.53
N THR A 23 22.00 21.63 -15.70
CA THR A 23 22.52 21.18 -17.01
C THR A 23 24.01 21.53 -17.15
N ARG A 24 24.39 22.79 -16.92
CA ARG A 24 25.80 23.23 -17.00
C ARG A 24 26.72 22.49 -16.02
N ILE A 25 26.23 22.18 -14.82
CA ILE A 25 27.01 21.46 -13.80
C ILE A 25 27.22 20.01 -14.23
N VAL A 26 26.19 19.37 -14.80
CA VAL A 26 26.27 18.00 -15.33
C VAL A 26 27.21 17.96 -16.53
N GLU A 27 27.04 18.85 -17.52
CA GLU A 27 27.92 18.98 -18.69
C GLU A 27 29.39 19.11 -18.28
N GLN A 28 29.70 20.04 -17.37
CA GLN A 28 31.05 20.23 -16.85
C GLN A 28 31.60 18.94 -16.19
N HIS A 29 30.76 18.17 -15.51
CA HIS A 29 31.19 16.89 -14.94
C HIS A 29 31.42 15.82 -16.01
N LEU A 30 30.52 15.72 -16.99
CA LEU A 30 30.62 14.77 -18.11
C LEU A 30 31.90 15.00 -18.92
N ASP A 31 32.36 16.25 -19.05
CA ASP A 31 33.63 16.61 -19.69
C ASP A 31 34.85 16.01 -18.98
N SER A 32 34.77 15.81 -17.67
CA SER A 32 35.88 15.32 -16.84
C SER A 32 35.80 13.84 -16.45
N CYS A 33 34.61 13.22 -16.49
CA CYS A 33 34.38 11.86 -15.99
C CYS A 33 33.87 10.91 -17.08
N GLU A 34 34.70 9.96 -17.49
CA GLU A 34 34.36 8.97 -18.52
C GLU A 34 33.21 8.04 -18.09
N ASN A 35 33.18 7.61 -16.82
CA ASN A 35 32.14 6.71 -16.32
C ASN A 35 30.74 7.33 -16.41
N CYS A 36 30.58 8.57 -15.94
CA CYS A 36 29.31 9.29 -16.03
C CYS A 36 28.93 9.57 -17.49
N ARG A 37 29.91 9.80 -18.38
CA ARG A 37 29.67 9.96 -19.82
C ARG A 37 29.15 8.67 -20.47
N ASN A 38 29.66 7.52 -20.07
CA ASN A 38 29.17 6.22 -20.55
C ASN A 38 27.74 5.96 -20.07
N GLN A 39 27.44 6.28 -18.82
CA GLN A 39 26.10 6.15 -18.26
C GLN A 39 25.10 7.07 -18.98
N ALA A 40 25.46 8.34 -19.20
CA ALA A 40 24.62 9.29 -19.95
C ALA A 40 24.30 8.80 -21.38
N ARG A 41 25.29 8.26 -22.09
CA ARG A 41 25.08 7.64 -23.42
C ARG A 41 24.11 6.46 -23.38
N GLY A 42 24.16 5.63 -22.34
CA GLY A 42 23.22 4.50 -22.18
C GLY A 42 21.77 4.96 -22.01
N PHE A 43 21.55 6.04 -21.26
CA PHE A 43 20.22 6.63 -21.12
C PHE A 43 19.74 7.29 -22.42
N GLU A 44 20.61 8.02 -23.13
CA GLU A 44 20.28 8.62 -24.42
C GLU A 44 19.89 7.56 -25.47
N GLN A 45 20.62 6.46 -25.56
CA GLN A 45 20.27 5.33 -26.42
C GLN A 45 18.91 4.73 -26.07
N SER A 46 18.63 4.56 -24.77
CA SER A 46 17.34 4.07 -24.30
C SER A 46 16.20 5.03 -24.65
N ALA A 47 16.44 6.34 -24.51
CA ALA A 47 15.48 7.38 -24.88
C ALA A 47 15.23 7.42 -26.40
N LEU A 48 16.27 7.28 -27.22
CA LEU A 48 16.15 7.18 -28.67
C LEU A 48 15.40 5.91 -29.09
N TRP A 49 15.65 4.79 -28.42
CA TRP A 49 14.88 3.56 -28.62
C TRP A 49 13.41 3.76 -28.28
N LEU A 50 13.08 4.42 -27.16
CA LEU A 50 11.70 4.76 -26.83
C LEU A 50 11.07 5.72 -27.83
N LYS A 51 11.78 6.77 -28.27
CA LYS A 51 11.29 7.74 -29.25
C LYS A 51 11.05 7.12 -30.63
N SER A 52 11.89 6.18 -31.04
CA SER A 52 11.72 5.45 -32.31
C SER A 52 10.58 4.43 -32.28
N ASN A 53 10.22 3.92 -31.10
CA ASN A 53 9.08 3.03 -30.89
C ASN A 53 7.81 3.75 -30.40
N ALA A 54 7.90 5.04 -30.07
CA ALA A 54 6.74 5.83 -29.72
C ALA A 54 5.84 5.88 -30.96
N SER A 55 4.67 5.25 -30.84
CA SER A 55 3.69 5.17 -31.92
C SER A 55 3.43 6.56 -32.49
N THR A 56 3.43 6.63 -33.82
CA THR A 56 3.06 7.77 -34.66
C THR A 56 2.10 8.71 -33.97
N GLU A 57 2.41 10.02 -34.00
CA GLU A 57 1.53 11.07 -33.50
C GLU A 57 0.08 10.78 -33.90
N PHE A 58 -0.77 10.53 -32.91
CA PHE A 58 -2.19 10.35 -33.15
C PHE A 58 -2.71 11.69 -33.69
N ASP A 59 -3.38 11.64 -34.84
CA ASP A 59 -3.98 12.85 -35.40
C ASP A 59 -5.07 13.39 -34.45
N ASP A 60 -5.37 14.69 -34.59
CA ASP A 60 -6.42 15.33 -33.80
C ASP A 60 -7.78 14.63 -33.96
N ALA A 61 -8.03 14.04 -35.14
CA ALA A 61 -9.25 13.30 -35.41
C ALA A 61 -9.37 12.04 -34.53
N THR A 62 -8.30 11.27 -34.37
CA THR A 62 -8.26 10.07 -33.52
C THR A 62 -8.45 10.45 -32.05
N PHE A 63 -7.84 11.54 -31.59
CA PHE A 63 -8.07 12.05 -30.24
C PHE A 63 -9.53 12.48 -30.01
N LEU A 64 -10.14 13.16 -30.98
CA LEU A 64 -11.55 13.54 -30.91
C LEU A 64 -12.46 12.31 -30.86
N GLN A 65 -12.19 11.29 -31.68
CA GLN A 65 -12.93 10.03 -31.65
C GLN A 65 -12.81 9.32 -30.31
N LEU A 66 -11.60 9.19 -29.77
CA LEU A 66 -11.36 8.57 -28.47
C LEU A 66 -12.10 9.32 -27.35
N ARG A 67 -12.04 10.66 -27.36
CA ARG A 67 -12.74 11.50 -26.39
C ARG A 67 -14.26 11.33 -26.46
N GLN A 68 -14.82 11.25 -27.67
CA GLN A 68 -16.24 11.01 -27.86
C GLN A 68 -16.64 9.62 -27.36
N ALA A 69 -15.86 8.58 -27.69
CA ALA A 69 -16.10 7.22 -27.23
C ALA A 69 -16.11 7.13 -25.68
N VAL A 70 -15.11 7.71 -25.02
CA VAL A 70 -15.02 7.71 -23.54
C VAL A 70 -16.19 8.48 -22.91
N ARG A 71 -16.61 9.62 -23.48
CA ARG A 71 -17.77 10.37 -22.97
C ARG A 71 -19.06 9.57 -23.10
N LEU A 72 -19.26 8.88 -24.22
CA LEU A 72 -20.43 8.04 -24.44
C LEU A 72 -20.45 6.88 -23.44
N GLU A 73 -19.31 6.24 -23.19
CA GLU A 73 -19.20 5.16 -22.20
C GLU A 73 -19.50 5.65 -20.78
N ILE A 74 -18.95 6.79 -20.37
CA ILE A 74 -19.24 7.39 -19.06
C ILE A 74 -20.73 7.74 -18.92
N ALA A 75 -21.32 8.34 -19.96
CA ALA A 75 -22.75 8.66 -19.95
C ALA A 75 -23.62 7.39 -19.84
N GLN A 76 -23.21 6.29 -20.47
CA GLN A 76 -23.90 5.01 -20.37
C GLN A 76 -23.75 4.36 -18.99
N ILE A 77 -22.60 4.52 -18.34
CA ILE A 77 -22.37 4.00 -16.98
C ILE A 77 -23.19 4.79 -15.95
N GLN A 78 -23.29 6.12 -16.10
CA GLN A 78 -24.05 6.97 -15.18
C GLN A 78 -25.57 6.83 -15.32
N THR A 79 -26.08 6.46 -16.49
CA THR A 79 -27.52 6.33 -16.75
C THR A 79 -28.09 4.96 -16.38
N LYS A 80 -27.26 3.98 -16.03
CA LYS A 80 -27.77 2.73 -15.45
C LYS A 80 -28.19 3.00 -14.00
N PRO A 81 -29.49 2.95 -13.66
CA PRO A 81 -29.92 3.07 -12.28
C PRO A 81 -29.17 2.01 -11.48
N GLY A 82 -28.49 2.44 -10.42
CA GLY A 82 -27.70 1.52 -9.62
C GLY A 82 -28.61 0.39 -9.11
N PHE A 83 -28.07 -0.83 -8.98
CA PHE A 83 -28.82 -1.94 -8.36
C PHE A 83 -29.41 -1.53 -6.99
N ARG A 84 -28.77 -0.57 -6.30
CA ARG A 84 -29.30 0.08 -5.09
C ARG A 84 -30.55 0.90 -5.36
N ASP A 85 -30.60 1.75 -6.38
CA ASP A 85 -31.79 2.54 -6.73
C ASP A 85 -32.98 1.65 -7.10
N TRP A 86 -32.71 0.52 -7.77
CA TRP A 86 -33.73 -0.49 -8.05
C TRP A 86 -34.28 -1.16 -6.78
N ILE A 87 -33.42 -1.55 -5.84
CA ILE A 87 -33.86 -2.12 -4.54
C ILE A 87 -34.61 -1.10 -3.70
N PHE A 88 -34.12 0.13 -3.58
CA PHE A 88 -34.76 1.17 -2.78
C PHE A 88 -36.10 1.59 -3.39
N SER A 89 -36.22 1.68 -4.71
CA SER A 89 -37.50 1.98 -5.38
C SER A 89 -38.53 0.88 -5.13
N LEU A 90 -38.12 -0.40 -5.12
CA LEU A 90 -39.01 -1.52 -4.81
C LEU A 90 -39.43 -1.56 -3.33
N TRP A 91 -38.60 -1.05 -2.42
CA TRP A 91 -38.90 -1.03 -0.99
C TRP A 91 -39.73 0.20 -0.56
N LEU A 92 -39.57 1.34 -1.25
CA LEU A 92 -40.33 2.57 -1.00
C LEU A 92 -41.72 2.59 -1.65
N LEU A 93 -42.04 1.65 -2.54
CA LEU A 93 -43.37 1.52 -3.18
C LEU A 93 -44.41 0.77 -2.33
N ARG A 94 -44.16 0.52 -1.04
CA ARG A 94 -45.19 0.12 -0.09
C ARG A 94 -45.67 1.34 0.72
N PRO A 95 -46.92 1.81 0.52
CA PRO A 95 -47.46 2.95 1.27
C PRO A 95 -47.86 2.51 2.67
N ALA A 96 -46.92 2.47 3.63
CA ALA A 96 -47.26 2.48 5.06
C ALA A 96 -46.11 2.87 6.02
N PRO A 97 -45.42 4.02 5.87
CA PRO A 97 -44.52 4.51 6.94
C PRO A 97 -45.26 5.11 8.15
N ALA A 98 -46.58 5.33 8.08
CA ALA A 98 -47.33 5.98 9.15
C ALA A 98 -47.56 5.10 10.40
N LEU A 99 -47.54 3.77 10.27
CA LEU A 99 -47.80 2.87 11.40
C LEU A 99 -46.53 2.48 12.19
N SER A 100 -45.33 2.57 11.61
CA SER A 100 -44.10 2.15 12.31
C SER A 100 -43.55 3.22 13.26
N ALA A 101 -43.74 4.50 12.94
CA ALA A 101 -43.27 5.60 13.79
C ALA A 101 -43.96 5.60 15.18
N ALA A 102 -45.26 5.31 15.23
CA ALA A 102 -46.00 5.23 16.49
C ALA A 102 -45.53 4.05 17.37
N ALA A 103 -45.23 2.89 16.77
CA ALA A 103 -44.75 1.72 17.50
C ALA A 103 -43.36 1.94 18.12
N ILE A 104 -42.46 2.63 17.41
CA ILE A 104 -41.11 2.94 17.93
C ILE A 104 -41.20 3.92 19.11
N ILE A 105 -42.06 4.94 19.03
CA ILE A 105 -42.27 5.90 20.12
C ILE A 105 -42.82 5.20 21.38
N ILE A 106 -43.78 4.28 21.22
CA ILE A 106 -44.34 3.50 22.33
C ILE A 106 -43.26 2.62 22.97
N LEU A 107 -42.40 1.98 22.17
CA LEU A 107 -41.34 1.10 22.67
C LEU A 107 -40.28 1.89 23.46
N ILE A 108 -39.88 3.07 22.97
CA ILE A 108 -38.94 3.97 23.68
C ILE A 108 -39.55 4.43 25.00
N ALA A 109 -40.82 4.88 24.99
CA ALA A 109 -41.50 5.33 26.20
C ALA A 109 -41.63 4.20 27.25
N ALA A 110 -41.95 2.98 26.83
CA ALA A 110 -41.99 1.81 27.71
C ALA A 110 -40.61 1.49 28.31
N LEU A 111 -39.54 1.56 27.50
CA LEU A 111 -38.18 1.30 27.96
C LEU A 111 -37.72 2.35 28.99
N SER A 112 -38.00 3.63 28.73
CA SER A 112 -37.70 4.72 29.67
C SER A 112 -38.42 4.54 31.01
N LEU A 113 -39.66 4.06 30.99
CA LEU A 113 -40.46 3.83 32.19
C LEU A 113 -39.93 2.66 33.04
N ILE A 114 -39.43 1.60 32.40
CA ILE A 114 -38.79 0.47 33.09
C ILE A 114 -37.50 0.92 33.79
N ILE A 115 -36.65 1.67 33.11
CA ILE A 115 -35.38 2.16 33.67
C ILE A 115 -35.65 3.09 34.86
N PHE A 116 -36.61 4.00 34.74
CA PHE A 116 -36.94 4.94 35.81
C PHE A 116 -37.43 4.24 37.09
N ARG A 117 -38.25 3.18 36.97
CA ARG A 117 -38.69 2.39 38.13
C ARG A 117 -37.56 1.60 38.78
N SER A 118 -36.56 1.17 38.01
CA SER A 118 -35.42 0.41 38.54
C SER A 118 -34.41 1.27 39.33
N SER A 119 -34.39 2.58 39.09
CA SER A 119 -33.46 3.50 39.78
C SER A 119 -33.96 3.94 41.16
N THR A 120 -35.27 3.88 41.43
CA THR A 120 -35.82 4.29 42.74
C THR A 120 -35.50 3.33 43.89
N ASP A 121 -35.09 2.08 43.60
CA ASP A 121 -34.80 1.09 44.65
C ASP A 121 -33.32 1.04 45.09
N LYS A 122 -32.42 1.83 44.47
CA LYS A 122 -30.96 1.71 44.73
C LYS A 122 -30.33 2.81 45.58
N ASN A 123 -31.11 3.69 46.22
CA ASN A 123 -30.54 4.82 46.99
C ASN A 123 -30.82 4.75 48.51
N SER A 124 -30.72 3.55 49.08
CA SER A 124 -30.63 3.39 50.53
C SER A 124 -29.64 2.26 50.86
N ASN A 125 -28.34 2.56 50.89
CA ASN A 125 -27.43 2.06 51.91
C ASN A 125 -25.99 2.59 51.75
N LEU A 126 -25.49 3.08 52.90
CA LEU A 126 -24.10 3.11 53.36
C LEU A 126 -23.18 4.27 52.95
N ILE A 127 -23.33 5.34 53.73
CA ILE A 127 -22.23 6.11 54.31
C ILE A 127 -21.57 5.24 55.40
N THR A 128 -20.25 4.99 55.31
CA THR A 128 -19.39 4.73 56.49
C THR A 128 -18.08 5.49 56.32
N VAL A 129 -17.81 6.27 57.35
CA VAL A 129 -16.72 7.23 57.55
C VAL A 129 -15.50 6.52 58.16
N VAL A 130 -14.32 7.14 58.05
CA VAL A 130 -13.23 7.23 59.07
C VAL A 130 -11.86 6.64 58.69
N SER A 131 -10.90 7.58 58.61
CA SER A 131 -9.48 7.55 59.04
C SER A 131 -8.34 7.14 58.10
N ASN A 132 -7.69 8.20 57.60
CA ASN A 132 -6.22 8.39 57.62
C ASN A 132 -5.77 8.58 59.11
N PRO A 133 -4.50 8.32 59.56
CA PRO A 133 -3.29 8.84 58.92
C PRO A 133 -1.98 8.02 59.06
N ALA A 134 -0.96 8.50 58.35
CA ALA A 134 0.42 8.68 58.82
C ALA A 134 1.52 7.63 58.48
N ILE A 135 2.56 8.17 57.82
CA ILE A 135 4.00 8.01 58.09
C ILE A 135 4.79 6.90 57.34
N ASN A 136 5.92 7.38 56.78
CA ASN A 136 7.18 6.69 56.47
C ASN A 136 7.23 5.81 55.21
N ARG A 137 8.34 5.69 54.47
CA ARG A 137 9.68 6.31 54.41
C ARG A 137 10.38 5.51 53.31
N GLN A 138 11.21 6.17 52.47
CA GLN A 138 12.34 5.54 51.75
C GLN A 138 11.98 4.34 50.82
N GLU A 139 12.74 3.92 49.82
CA GLU A 139 14.07 4.22 49.36
C GLU A 139 14.12 3.77 47.89
N LYS A 140 14.78 4.57 47.06
CA LYS A 140 15.33 4.12 45.78
C LYS A 140 16.55 3.25 46.09
N PRO A 141 16.69 2.07 45.47
CA PRO A 141 17.86 1.90 44.62
C PRO A 141 17.56 1.21 43.28
N SER A 142 18.41 1.55 42.33
CA SER A 142 18.57 0.94 41.01
C SER A 142 19.58 -0.25 41.12
N PRO A 143 20.16 -0.75 40.02
CA PRO A 143 19.77 -1.92 39.24
C PRO A 143 20.73 -3.12 39.43
N THR A 144 20.25 -4.36 39.34
CA THR A 144 21.13 -5.52 39.09
C THR A 144 20.43 -6.62 38.32
N ASP A 145 20.98 -6.88 37.14
CA ASP A 145 21.14 -8.14 36.41
C ASP A 145 20.47 -9.42 36.94
N ALA A 146 19.71 -10.09 36.07
CA ALA A 146 19.70 -11.55 36.00
C ALA A 146 19.15 -12.04 34.65
N LEU A 147 20.05 -12.11 33.68
CA LEU A 147 20.29 -13.24 32.78
C LEU A 147 19.32 -14.46 32.94
N GLN A 148 18.39 -14.64 32.00
CA GLN A 148 17.81 -15.94 31.63
C GLN A 148 17.60 -15.93 30.11
N ALA A 149 18.48 -16.51 29.30
CA ALA A 149 18.70 -17.95 29.04
C ALA A 149 17.54 -18.63 28.26
N ALA A 150 17.88 -18.97 27.01
CA ALA A 150 17.36 -20.03 26.14
C ALA A 150 16.06 -19.83 25.32
N PRO A 151 16.17 -19.65 23.99
CA PRO A 151 15.11 -20.02 23.05
C PRO A 151 15.17 -21.53 22.72
N LYS A 152 14.11 -22.27 23.09
CA LYS A 152 13.76 -23.55 22.47
C LYS A 152 13.10 -23.27 21.12
N ALA A 153 13.81 -23.51 20.03
CA ALA A 153 13.20 -23.57 18.69
C ALA A 153 13.68 -24.85 17.98
N ALA A 154 12.94 -25.93 18.17
CA ALA A 154 13.05 -27.13 17.35
C ALA A 154 11.63 -27.57 16.96
N LEU A 155 11.11 -27.00 15.87
CA LEU A 155 10.01 -27.61 15.12
C LEU A 155 10.36 -27.55 13.63
N ARG A 156 10.91 -28.69 13.21
CA ARG A 156 11.09 -29.13 11.83
C ARG A 156 9.76 -29.04 11.09
N ASN A 157 9.75 -28.45 9.90
CA ASN A 157 8.74 -28.74 8.89
C ASN A 157 9.39 -29.47 7.69
N PRO A 158 8.82 -30.60 7.25
CA PRO A 158 9.42 -31.42 6.20
C PRO A 158 9.19 -30.85 4.79
N LYS A 159 10.26 -30.88 3.99
CA LYS A 159 10.25 -30.76 2.53
C LYS A 159 9.25 -31.74 1.91
N LYS A 160 8.28 -31.23 1.14
CA LYS A 160 7.60 -32.01 0.10
C LYS A 160 8.30 -31.76 -1.23
N THR A 161 9.19 -32.69 -1.57
CA THR A 161 9.72 -32.90 -2.91
C THR A 161 8.59 -33.42 -3.79
N ILE A 162 8.13 -32.61 -4.74
CA ILE A 162 7.30 -33.09 -5.85
C ILE A 162 8.24 -33.30 -7.03
N ALA A 163 8.56 -34.57 -7.28
CA ALA A 163 9.20 -35.02 -8.51
C ALA A 163 8.22 -34.80 -9.67
N ARG A 164 8.47 -33.79 -10.50
CA ARG A 164 7.78 -33.65 -11.79
C ARG A 164 8.76 -34.05 -12.88
N LYS A 165 8.48 -35.27 -13.36
CA LYS A 165 9.01 -35.96 -14.53
C LYS A 165 9.23 -35.02 -15.72
N GLU A 166 10.46 -34.98 -16.19
CA GLU A 166 10.91 -34.34 -17.42
C GLU A 166 10.31 -35.07 -18.63
N GLU A 167 9.70 -34.30 -19.53
CA GLU A 167 9.46 -34.72 -20.91
C GLU A 167 10.33 -33.81 -21.79
N ARG A 168 11.39 -34.42 -22.31
CA ARG A 168 12.32 -33.86 -23.29
C ARG A 168 11.57 -33.62 -24.61
N LEU A 169 11.53 -32.38 -25.06
CA LEU A 169 11.48 -32.06 -26.49
C LEU A 169 12.54 -31.00 -26.77
N ALA A 170 13.41 -31.36 -27.71
CA ALA A 170 14.64 -30.69 -28.06
C ALA A 170 14.39 -29.30 -28.65
N ILE A 171 15.08 -28.29 -28.14
CA ILE A 171 15.37 -27.06 -28.89
C ILE A 171 16.86 -26.78 -28.78
N ASN A 172 17.41 -26.53 -29.96
CA ASN A 172 18.80 -26.57 -30.33
C ASN A 172 19.57 -25.32 -29.88
N GLN A 173 20.86 -25.52 -29.71
CA GLN A 173 21.92 -24.59 -29.28
C GLN A 173 21.91 -23.22 -30.00
N ILE A 174 22.10 -22.13 -29.24
CA ILE A 174 23.00 -21.02 -29.62
C ILE A 174 23.71 -20.57 -28.33
N GLY A 175 25.05 -20.56 -28.39
CA GLY A 175 25.93 -20.41 -27.23
C GLY A 175 25.91 -19.03 -26.60
N SER A 176 26.13 -19.00 -25.29
CA SER A 176 26.55 -17.81 -24.57
C SER A 176 27.62 -18.23 -23.56
N SER A 177 28.82 -17.73 -23.79
CA SER A 177 30.01 -17.85 -22.98
C SER A 177 29.82 -17.22 -21.59
N ALA A 178 30.44 -17.87 -20.61
CA ALA A 178 30.46 -17.57 -19.18
C ALA A 178 30.78 -16.11 -18.80
N PRO A 179 30.46 -15.74 -17.55
CA PRO A 179 31.45 -15.05 -16.73
C PRO A 179 31.65 -15.69 -15.35
N THR A 180 32.91 -16.05 -15.16
CA THR A 180 33.79 -15.97 -13.99
C THR A 180 33.22 -15.52 -12.64
N ASP A 181 33.60 -16.31 -11.63
CA ASP A 181 33.62 -16.05 -10.19
C ASP A 181 33.94 -14.60 -9.80
N ILE A 182 33.10 -14.02 -8.93
CA ILE A 182 33.51 -12.92 -8.05
C ILE A 182 33.18 -13.31 -6.61
N THR A 183 34.24 -13.74 -5.94
CA THR A 183 34.36 -13.94 -4.51
C THR A 183 34.33 -12.59 -3.77
N GLY A 184 33.38 -12.46 -2.85
CA GLY A 184 33.55 -11.72 -1.58
C GLY A 184 33.41 -10.19 -1.61
N SER A 185 32.30 -9.68 -1.08
CA SER A 185 32.38 -8.63 -0.06
C SER A 185 31.11 -8.62 0.80
N LYS A 186 31.31 -8.86 2.10
CA LYS A 186 30.31 -8.89 3.15
C LYS A 186 30.01 -7.46 3.57
N ALA A 187 28.97 -6.86 2.98
CA ALA A 187 28.36 -5.65 3.49
C ALA A 187 27.07 -6.03 4.22
N GLU A 188 27.04 -5.75 5.53
CA GLU A 188 25.83 -5.86 6.36
C GLU A 188 24.85 -4.77 5.92
N GLU A 189 24.04 -5.11 4.92
CA GLU A 189 22.84 -4.36 4.56
C GLU A 189 21.82 -4.58 5.69
N LYS A 190 21.66 -3.56 6.53
CA LYS A 190 20.58 -3.46 7.51
C LYS A 190 19.26 -3.37 6.74
N THR A 191 18.73 -4.53 6.36
CA THR A 191 17.40 -4.67 5.79
C THR A 191 16.43 -4.24 6.88
N GLU A 192 15.99 -2.97 6.83
CA GLU A 192 14.81 -2.57 7.55
C GLU A 192 13.67 -3.41 7.01
N THR A 193 13.28 -4.40 7.80
CA THR A 193 12.08 -5.20 7.59
C THR A 193 10.90 -4.23 7.68
N ILE A 194 10.59 -3.55 6.56
CA ILE A 194 9.39 -2.74 6.41
C ILE A 194 8.25 -3.70 6.66
N SER A 195 7.68 -3.60 7.86
CA SER A 195 6.59 -4.44 8.32
C SER A 195 5.45 -4.31 7.31
N SER A 196 5.26 -5.35 6.51
CA SER A 196 4.27 -5.45 5.43
C SER A 196 2.81 -5.32 5.93
N ASN A 197 2.62 -5.09 7.22
CA ASN A 197 1.33 -4.99 7.87
C ASN A 197 0.56 -3.69 7.52
N ASN A 198 1.24 -2.63 7.03
CA ASN A 198 0.60 -1.34 6.75
C ASN A 198 0.30 -1.03 5.27
N MET A 199 0.52 -1.98 4.36
CA MET A 199 0.11 -1.86 2.96
C MET A 199 -1.08 -2.77 2.65
N LEU A 200 -2.07 -2.25 1.90
CA LEU A 200 -3.10 -3.05 1.25
C LEU A 200 -2.52 -3.63 -0.04
N ARG A 201 -2.59 -4.96 -0.16
CA ARG A 201 -2.26 -5.68 -1.39
C ARG A 201 -3.54 -5.95 -2.16
N ILE A 202 -3.62 -5.43 -3.38
CA ILE A 202 -4.72 -5.68 -4.33
C ILE A 202 -4.15 -6.59 -5.43
N GLU A 203 -4.79 -7.72 -5.68
CA GLU A 203 -4.38 -8.68 -6.71
C GLU A 203 -5.49 -8.82 -7.75
N LEU A 204 -5.17 -8.51 -9.01
CA LEU A 204 -6.07 -8.69 -10.14
C LEU A 204 -5.52 -9.81 -11.03
N GLN A 205 -6.32 -10.84 -11.24
CA GLN A 205 -6.02 -11.93 -12.17
C GLN A 205 -6.62 -11.59 -13.53
N THR A 206 -5.82 -11.68 -14.59
CA THR A 206 -6.29 -11.42 -15.95
C THR A 206 -6.98 -12.66 -16.55
N ALA A 207 -7.45 -12.56 -17.80
CA ALA A 207 -7.98 -13.72 -18.53
C ALA A 207 -6.92 -14.81 -18.76
N ASP A 208 -5.63 -14.45 -18.81
CA ASP A 208 -4.53 -15.42 -18.77
C ASP A 208 -4.23 -15.79 -17.31
N PRO A 209 -4.40 -17.06 -16.89
CA PRO A 209 -4.16 -17.48 -15.52
C PRO A 209 -2.70 -17.31 -15.05
N ASN A 210 -1.76 -17.12 -15.97
CA ASN A 210 -0.34 -16.93 -15.67
C ASN A 210 0.03 -15.45 -15.44
N ILE A 211 -0.86 -14.50 -15.76
CA ILE A 211 -0.59 -13.06 -15.60
C ILE A 211 -1.41 -12.52 -14.42
N ARG A 212 -0.70 -11.96 -13.44
CA ARG A 212 -1.26 -11.33 -12.23
C ARG A 212 -0.71 -9.94 -12.06
N ILE A 213 -1.58 -8.98 -11.79
CA ILE A 213 -1.22 -7.59 -11.49
C ILE A 213 -1.34 -7.42 -9.98
N ILE A 214 -0.25 -7.03 -9.32
CA ILE A 214 -0.19 -6.81 -7.87
C ILE A 214 0.05 -5.32 -7.62
N TRP A 215 -0.88 -4.66 -6.93
CA TRP A 215 -0.74 -3.29 -6.48
C TRP A 215 -0.64 -3.22 -4.96
N PHE A 216 0.25 -2.34 -4.49
CA PHE A 216 0.42 -2.03 -3.07
C PHE A 216 -0.01 -0.59 -2.83
N THR A 217 -0.95 -0.38 -1.91
CA THR A 217 -1.39 0.96 -1.51
C THR A 217 -1.22 1.13 0.00
N PRO A 218 -0.75 2.29 0.49
CA PRO A 218 -0.68 2.53 1.92
C PRO A 218 -2.09 2.54 2.52
N LYS A 219 -2.28 1.89 3.67
CA LYS A 219 -3.53 2.02 4.43
C LYS A 219 -3.65 3.46 4.91
N LYS A 220 -4.78 4.13 4.61
CA LYS A 220 -5.11 5.37 5.31
C LYS A 220 -5.38 4.99 6.77
N GLU A 221 -4.48 5.37 7.67
CA GLU A 221 -4.74 5.27 9.10
C GLU A 221 -5.96 6.15 9.38
N THR A 222 -7.07 5.51 9.76
CA THR A 222 -8.23 6.22 10.26
C THR A 222 -7.80 6.85 11.58
N GLN A 223 -7.40 8.12 11.55
CA GLN A 223 -7.19 8.93 12.75
C GLN A 223 -8.53 8.93 13.49
N ASN A 224 -8.63 8.09 14.52
CA ASN A 224 -9.70 8.20 15.50
C ASN A 224 -9.42 9.49 16.26
N ASP A 225 -10.03 10.58 15.83
CA ASP A 225 -10.13 11.82 16.59
C ASP A 225 -10.94 11.51 17.87
N SER A 226 -10.22 11.16 18.94
CA SER A 226 -10.78 11.09 20.29
C SER A 226 -11.23 12.50 20.69
N LYS A 227 -12.54 12.65 20.81
CA LYS A 227 -13.23 13.82 21.35
C LYS A 227 -13.54 13.63 22.83
#